data_AF-A0AAW2LA34-F1
#
_entry.id   AF-A0AAW2LA34-F1
#
_cell.length_a   1.000
_cell.length_b   1.000
_cell.length_c   1.000
_cell.angle_alpha   90.00
_cell.angle_beta   90.00
_cell.angle_gamma   90.00
#
_symmetry.space_group_name_H-M   'P 1'
#
loop_
_entity.id
_entity.type
_entity.pdbx_description
1 polymer ?
#
loop_
_entity_poly.entity_id
_entity_poly.type
_entity_poly.pdbx_seq_one_letter_code
_entity_poly.pdbx_strand_id
1 'polypeptide(L)'
;MVAREILTVLNIYRRASRQEINFAKSSVAFSRNTKEEVRQTTAGTLCIRRENKMELYLGLPSKVACSKKDLFGTIRDRVWRRISGWNEKLLSQAGKEVLIKSVIQAIPAYAMGCFRLPTTLLSEIQGMVAKFLVGEQGKS
;
A
#
# COMPACT_ATOMS: atom_id res chain seq x y z
N MET A 1 -19.36 -23.71 1.41
CA MET A 1 -20.63 -23.08 0.97
C MET A 1 -20.36 -21.71 0.37
N VAL A 2 -19.88 -20.72 1.15
CA VAL A 2 -19.60 -19.34 0.68
C VAL A 2 -18.69 -19.25 -0.56
N ALA A 3 -17.60 -20.03 -0.60
CA ALA A 3 -16.65 -20.02 -1.73
C ALA A 3 -17.31 -20.39 -3.08
N ARG A 4 -18.29 -21.31 -3.06
CA ARG A 4 -18.98 -21.76 -4.28
C ARG A 4 -19.93 -20.69 -4.80
N GLU A 5 -20.65 -20.01 -3.91
CA GLU A 5 -21.51 -18.89 -4.29
C GLU A 5 -20.72 -17.75 -4.95
N ILE A 6 -19.53 -17.43 -4.43
CA ILE A 6 -18.63 -16.44 -5.04
C ILE A 6 -18.29 -16.86 -6.48
N LEU A 7 -17.92 -18.12 -6.72
CA LEU A 7 -17.63 -18.60 -8.08
C LEU A 7 -18.85 -18.57 -8.99
N THR A 8 -20.04 -18.88 -8.48
CA THR A 8 -21.28 -18.79 -9.25
C THR A 8 -21.52 -17.37 -9.73
N VAL A 9 -21.45 -16.38 -8.83
CA VAL A 9 -21.63 -14.96 -9.17
C VAL A 9 -20.57 -14.49 -10.16
N LEU A 10 -19.30 -14.86 -9.94
CA LEU A 10 -18.20 -14.53 -10.84
C LEU A 10 -18.36 -15.14 -12.23
N ASN A 11 -18.92 -16.35 -12.33
CA ASN A 11 -19.22 -16.99 -13.62
C ASN A 11 -20.40 -16.33 -14.34
N ILE A 12 -21.43 -15.89 -13.61
CA ILE A 12 -22.54 -15.12 -14.18
C ILE A 12 -21.99 -13.80 -14.75
N TYR A 13 -21.17 -13.09 -13.97
CA TYR A 13 -20.53 -11.86 -14.41
C TYR A 13 -19.66 -12.10 -15.65
N ARG A 14 -18.80 -13.13 -15.65
CA ARG A 14 -17.98 -13.51 -16.82
C ARG A 14 -18.81 -13.75 -18.07
N ARG A 15 -19.96 -14.42 -17.94
CA ARG A 15 -20.85 -14.69 -19.08
C ARG A 15 -21.52 -13.42 -19.61
N ALA A 16 -21.95 -12.54 -18.72
CA ALA A 16 -22.61 -11.29 -19.09
C ALA A 16 -21.64 -10.24 -19.66
N SER A 17 -20.48 -10.05 -19.03
CA SER A 17 -19.49 -9.01 -19.39
C SER A 17 -18.45 -9.48 -20.41
N ARG A 18 -18.34 -10.80 -20.64
CA ARG A 18 -17.27 -11.45 -21.41
C ARG A 18 -15.86 -11.21 -20.84
N GLN A 19 -15.75 -10.79 -19.59
CA GLN A 19 -14.47 -10.61 -18.91
C GLN A 19 -14.03 -11.88 -18.18
N GLU A 20 -12.74 -12.20 -18.25
CA GLU A 20 -12.14 -13.30 -17.50
C GLU A 20 -11.43 -12.82 -16.25
N ILE A 21 -11.45 -13.66 -15.21
CA ILE A 21 -10.82 -13.38 -13.94
C ILE A 21 -9.38 -13.87 -13.99
N ASN A 22 -8.45 -12.99 -13.65
CA ASN A 22 -7.07 -13.36 -13.47
C ASN A 22 -6.86 -13.95 -12.08
N PHE A 23 -7.02 -15.27 -11.95
CA PHE A 23 -6.81 -15.98 -10.69
C PHE A 23 -5.37 -15.89 -10.17
N ALA A 24 -4.38 -15.67 -11.05
CA ALA A 24 -2.98 -15.49 -10.65
C ALA A 24 -2.72 -14.12 -9.99
N LYS A 25 -3.52 -13.10 -10.30
CA LYS A 25 -3.50 -11.78 -9.65
C LYS A 25 -4.54 -11.66 -8.52
N SER A 26 -5.37 -12.68 -8.34
CA SER A 26 -6.41 -12.72 -7.31
C SER A 26 -5.85 -13.38 -6.07
N SER A 27 -6.38 -12.97 -4.92
CA SER A 27 -5.94 -13.41 -3.62
C SER A 27 -7.12 -13.46 -2.65
N VAL A 28 -6.95 -14.23 -1.58
CA VAL A 28 -7.94 -14.29 -0.51
C VAL A 28 -7.24 -14.12 0.83
N ALA A 29 -7.70 -13.14 1.59
CA ALA A 29 -7.23 -12.85 2.94
C ALA A 29 -8.29 -13.26 3.96
N PHE A 30 -7.85 -13.84 5.07
CA PHE A 30 -8.73 -14.33 6.13
C PHE A 30 -8.46 -13.58 7.43
N SER A 31 -9.50 -13.40 8.24
CA SER A 31 -9.33 -12.88 9.61
C SER A 31 -8.50 -13.85 10.45
N ARG A 32 -7.78 -13.31 11.44
CA ARG A 32 -6.96 -14.10 12.39
C ARG A 32 -7.77 -15.19 13.09
N ASN A 33 -9.07 -14.97 13.30
CA ASN A 33 -9.96 -15.88 14.03
C ASN A 33 -10.54 -17.01 13.15
N THR A 34 -10.24 -17.03 11.85
CA THR A 34 -10.74 -18.09 10.95
C THR A 34 -9.90 -19.36 11.11
N LYS A 35 -10.55 -20.50 11.41
CA LYS A 35 -9.91 -21.82 11.52
C LYS A 35 -9.16 -22.19 10.23
N GLU A 36 -8.00 -22.80 10.37
CA GLU A 36 -7.12 -23.14 9.24
C GLU A 36 -7.81 -24.09 8.23
N GLU A 37 -8.57 -25.08 8.70
CA GLU A 37 -9.36 -25.97 7.84
C GLU A 37 -10.31 -25.22 6.90
N VAL A 38 -10.95 -24.17 7.41
CA VAL A 38 -11.88 -23.34 6.62
C VAL A 38 -11.11 -22.50 5.60
N ARG A 39 -9.92 -22.00 5.97
CA ARG A 39 -9.05 -21.26 5.04
C ARG A 39 -8.57 -22.15 3.90
N GLN A 40 -8.13 -23.37 4.21
CA GLN A 40 -7.68 -24.36 3.24
C GLN A 40 -8.80 -24.75 2.29
N THR A 41 -9.96 -25.09 2.83
CA THR A 41 -11.13 -25.47 2.03
C THR A 41 -11.58 -24.33 1.12
N THR A 42 -11.61 -23.10 1.63
CA THR A 42 -12.05 -21.91 0.88
C THR A 42 -11.06 -21.57 -0.24
N ALA A 43 -9.76 -21.51 0.06
CA ALA A 43 -8.74 -21.20 -0.94
C ALA A 43 -8.62 -22.30 -2.01
N GLY A 44 -8.70 -23.56 -1.61
CA GLY A 44 -8.72 -24.70 -2.53
C GLY A 44 -9.94 -24.67 -3.47
N THR A 45 -11.12 -24.33 -2.92
CA THR A 45 -12.34 -24.21 -3.74
C THR A 45 -12.26 -23.06 -4.73
N LEU A 46 -11.64 -21.93 -4.36
CA LEU A 46 -11.51 -20.75 -5.23
C LEU A 46 -10.37 -20.87 -6.26
N CYS A 47 -9.49 -21.87 -6.13
CA CYS A 47 -8.24 -21.98 -6.89
C CYS A 47 -7.36 -20.70 -6.84
N ILE A 48 -7.45 -19.96 -5.74
CA ILE A 48 -6.74 -18.70 -5.51
C ILE A 48 -5.55 -18.95 -4.60
N ARG A 49 -4.41 -18.31 -4.90
CA ARG A 49 -3.21 -18.40 -4.06
C ARG A 49 -3.53 -17.81 -2.68
N ARG A 50 -3.18 -18.55 -1.62
CA ARG A 50 -3.12 -18.00 -0.27
C ARG A 50 -1.89 -17.12 -0.17
N GLU A 51 -2.07 -15.83 0.01
CA GLU A 51 -0.96 -14.92 0.22
C GLU A 51 -0.90 -14.52 1.70
N ASN A 52 0.19 -14.94 2.36
CA ASN A 52 0.55 -14.50 3.71
C ASN A 52 1.28 -13.15 3.69
N LYS A 53 1.44 -12.54 2.51
CA LYS A 53 2.17 -11.29 2.34
C LYS A 53 1.21 -10.10 2.42
N MET A 54 1.75 -8.98 2.87
CA MET A 54 1.07 -7.70 2.86
C MET A 54 0.69 -7.31 1.43
N GLU A 55 -0.55 -7.57 1.04
CA GLU A 55 -1.04 -7.13 -0.26
C GLU A 55 -1.40 -5.65 -0.24
N LEU A 56 -0.85 -4.95 -1.23
CA LEU A 56 -1.15 -3.55 -1.49
C LEU A 56 -2.35 -3.49 -2.45
N TYR A 57 -3.48 -3.01 -1.97
CA TYR A 57 -4.59 -2.61 -2.81
C TYR A 57 -4.49 -1.13 -3.13
N LEU A 58 -4.40 -0.78 -4.43
CA LEU A 58 -4.20 0.59 -4.90
C LEU A 58 -2.99 1.29 -4.24
N GLY A 59 -1.94 0.51 -3.97
CA GLY A 59 -0.74 1.04 -3.32
C GLY A 59 -0.90 1.29 -1.82
N LEU A 60 -2.00 0.90 -1.18
CA LEU A 60 -2.15 0.90 0.28
C LEU A 60 -2.35 -0.53 0.79
N PRO A 61 -1.74 -0.89 1.93
CA PRO A 61 -1.98 -2.17 2.58
C PRO A 61 -3.47 -2.45 2.80
N SER A 62 -3.91 -3.65 2.41
CA SER A 62 -5.25 -4.12 2.72
C SER A 62 -5.40 -4.34 4.22
N LYS A 63 -6.50 -3.83 4.81
CA LYS A 63 -6.79 -3.86 6.26
C LYS A 63 -6.77 -5.27 6.87
N VAL A 64 -6.94 -6.31 6.06
CA VAL A 64 -7.07 -7.70 6.52
C VAL A 64 -5.70 -8.34 6.83
N ALA A 65 -4.60 -7.86 6.24
CA ALA A 65 -3.31 -8.57 6.26
C ALA A 65 -2.13 -7.78 6.85
N CYS A 66 -2.29 -6.53 7.26
CA CYS A 66 -1.18 -5.64 7.60
C CYS A 66 -1.26 -5.08 9.03
N SER A 67 -0.11 -5.00 9.74
CA SER A 67 -0.04 -4.21 10.97
C SER A 67 0.02 -2.71 10.65
N LYS A 68 -0.54 -1.86 11.52
CA LYS A 68 -0.45 -0.39 11.34
C LYS A 68 1.01 0.07 11.22
N LYS A 69 1.96 -0.60 11.87
CA LYS A 69 3.39 -0.27 11.83
C LYS A 69 3.97 -0.47 10.43
N ASP A 70 3.67 -1.59 9.78
CA ASP A 70 4.20 -1.90 8.44
C ASP A 70 3.63 -0.95 7.38
N LEU A 71 2.35 -0.59 7.52
CA LEU A 71 1.71 0.45 6.71
C LEU A 71 2.45 1.78 6.81
N PHE A 72 2.70 2.25 8.03
CA PHE A 72 3.36 3.53 8.27
C PHE A 72 4.83 3.51 7.83
N GLY A 73 5.53 2.39 8.02
CA GLY A 73 6.86 2.17 7.47
C GLY A 73 6.88 2.28 5.95
N THR A 74 5.92 1.65 5.27
CA THR A 74 5.82 1.72 3.80
C THR A 74 5.62 3.15 3.28
N ILE A 75 4.82 3.96 3.99
CA ILE A 75 4.61 5.38 3.64
C ILE A 75 5.91 6.17 3.81
N ARG A 76 6.58 5.99 4.96
CA ARG A 76 7.87 6.61 5.25
C ARG A 76 8.90 6.27 4.18
N ASP A 77 9.04 5.00 3.83
CA ASP A 77 10.01 4.51 2.84
C ASP A 77 9.75 5.07 1.45
N ARG A 78 8.48 5.29 1.08
CA ARG A 78 8.14 5.93 -0.20
C ARG A 78 8.55 7.39 -0.23
N VAL A 79 8.31 8.13 0.86
CA VAL A 79 8.76 9.52 0.98
C VAL A 79 10.29 9.58 0.91
N TRP A 80 10.98 8.75 1.69
CA TRP A 80 12.44 8.65 1.67
C TRP A 80 12.97 8.37 0.27
N ARG A 81 12.44 7.35 -0.43
CA ARG A 81 12.89 6.98 -1.78
C ARG A 81 12.72 8.12 -2.80
N ARG A 82 11.67 8.94 -2.67
CA ARG A 82 11.48 10.12 -3.54
C ARG A 82 12.53 11.18 -3.26
N ILE A 83 12.74 11.50 -1.98
CA ILE A 83 13.72 12.50 -1.55
C ILE A 83 15.15 12.08 -1.93
N SER A 84 15.56 10.85 -1.61
CA SER A 84 16.89 10.34 -1.94
C SER A 84 17.14 10.18 -3.44
N GLY A 85 16.07 10.06 -4.24
CA GLY A 85 16.18 10.01 -5.70
C GLY A 85 16.39 11.38 -6.35
N TRP A 86 16.22 12.47 -5.62
CA TRP A 86 16.41 13.82 -6.15
C TRP A 86 17.82 14.32 -5.89
N ASN A 87 18.46 14.86 -6.93
CA ASN A 87 19.77 15.48 -6.79
C ASN A 87 19.62 16.88 -6.19
N GLU A 88 19.83 16.98 -4.88
CA GLU A 88 19.73 18.22 -4.10
C GLU A 88 20.57 19.37 -4.65
N LYS A 89 21.71 19.07 -5.32
CA LYS A 89 22.65 20.07 -5.85
C LYS A 89 22.20 20.69 -7.17
N LEU A 90 21.27 20.04 -7.88
CA LEU A 90 20.77 20.52 -9.19
C LEU A 90 19.46 21.32 -9.06
N LEU A 91 18.89 21.42 -7.86
CA LEU A 91 17.59 22.04 -7.63
C LEU A 91 17.73 23.36 -6.88
N SER A 92 17.11 24.41 -7.44
CA SER A 92 16.91 25.66 -6.71
C SER A 92 15.99 25.45 -5.51
N GLN A 93 16.03 26.35 -4.53
CA GLN A 93 15.13 26.29 -3.36
C GLN A 93 13.66 26.29 -3.78
N ALA A 94 13.28 27.13 -4.74
CA ALA A 94 11.93 27.13 -5.31
C ALA A 94 11.57 25.78 -5.98
N GLY A 95 12.52 25.17 -6.70
CA GLY A 95 12.32 23.85 -7.30
C GLY A 95 12.09 22.75 -6.26
N LYS A 96 12.85 22.76 -5.16
CA LYS A 96 12.66 21.84 -4.04
C LYS A 96 11.27 21.99 -3.40
N GLU A 97 10.83 23.22 -3.15
CA GLU A 97 9.52 23.50 -2.57
C GLU A 97 8.37 22.98 -3.44
N VAL A 98 8.45 23.19 -4.76
CA VAL A 98 7.46 22.69 -5.72
C VAL A 98 7.39 21.16 -5.68
N LEU A 99 8.52 20.46 -5.64
CA LEU A 99 8.56 18.99 -5.56
C LEU A 99 7.99 18.46 -4.24
N ILE A 100 8.25 19.15 -3.13
CA ILE A 100 7.69 18.78 -1.83
C ILE A 100 6.16 18.87 -1.85
N LYS A 101 5.63 20.01 -2.31
CA LYS A 101 4.18 20.25 -2.32
C LYS A 101 3.45 19.33 -3.31
N SER A 102 4.01 19.12 -4.50
CA SER A 102 3.37 18.32 -5.54
C SER A 102 3.51 16.82 -5.34
N VAL A 103 4.66 16.34 -4.85
CA VAL A 103 4.97 14.89 -4.77
C VAL A 103 4.96 14.39 -3.33
N ILE A 104 5.71 15.03 -2.44
CA ILE A 104 5.88 14.49 -1.07
C ILE A 104 4.58 14.61 -0.28
N GLN A 105 3.87 15.73 -0.35
CA GLN A 105 2.61 15.91 0.38
C GLN A 105 1.47 15.02 -0.15
N ALA A 106 1.49 14.66 -1.44
CA ALA A 106 0.47 13.80 -2.05
C ALA A 106 0.47 12.38 -1.47
N ILE A 107 1.63 11.85 -1.08
CA ILE A 107 1.78 10.48 -0.54
C ILE A 107 1.01 10.29 0.78
N PRO A 108 1.29 11.06 1.87
CA PRO A 108 0.53 10.97 3.10
C PRO A 108 -0.90 11.46 2.93
N ALA A 109 -1.18 12.44 2.06
CA ALA A 109 -2.55 12.88 1.78
C ALA A 109 -3.43 11.74 1.26
N TYR A 110 -2.92 10.96 0.30
CA TYR A 110 -3.63 9.78 -0.21
C TYR A 110 -3.87 8.74 0.89
N ALA A 111 -2.86 8.46 1.72
CA ALA A 111 -2.99 7.51 2.82
C ALA A 111 -3.99 7.97 3.90
N MET A 112 -4.06 9.28 4.17
CA MET A 112 -4.98 9.87 5.15
C MET A 112 -6.45 9.68 4.79
N GLY A 113 -6.79 9.56 3.50
CA GLY A 113 -8.15 9.24 3.07
C GLY A 113 -8.63 7.86 3.52
N CYS A 114 -7.72 6.93 3.81
CA CYS A 114 -8.05 5.57 4.22
C CYS A 114 -7.71 5.27 5.70
N PHE A 115 -6.73 5.99 6.27
CA PHE A 115 -6.15 5.70 7.58
C PHE A 115 -5.80 6.97 8.34
N ARG A 116 -6.06 6.98 9.65
CA ARG A 116 -5.50 8.01 10.53
C ARG A 116 -4.01 7.76 10.74
N LEU A 117 -3.16 8.65 10.24
CA LEU A 117 -1.72 8.58 10.42
C LEU A 117 -1.33 9.04 11.84
N PRO A 118 -0.34 8.41 12.50
CA PRO A 118 0.20 8.88 13.77
C PRO A 118 0.92 10.21 13.59
N THR A 119 0.85 11.06 14.59
CA THR A 119 1.61 12.33 14.63
C THR A 119 3.12 12.07 14.54
N THR A 120 3.62 10.98 15.14
CA THR A 120 5.03 10.59 15.05
C THR A 120 5.50 10.39 13.61
N LEU A 121 4.71 9.70 12.78
CA LEU A 121 5.02 9.50 11.36
C LEU A 121 5.05 10.84 10.60
N LEU A 122 4.12 11.73 10.88
CA LEU A 122 4.07 13.05 10.25
C LEU A 122 5.31 13.88 10.64
N SER A 123 5.74 13.85 11.90
CA SER A 123 6.96 14.51 12.35
C SER A 123 8.22 13.92 11.70
N GLU A 124 8.29 12.60 11.51
CA GLU A 124 9.39 11.96 10.77
C GLU A 124 9.45 12.45 9.31
N ILE A 125 8.30 12.52 8.62
CA ILE A 125 8.18 13.04 7.25
C ILE A 125 8.60 14.51 7.19
N GLN A 126 8.14 15.34 8.12
CA GLN A 126 8.54 16.74 8.21
C GLN A 126 10.05 16.90 8.41
N GLY A 127 10.67 16.07 9.26
CA GLY A 127 12.11 16.05 9.45
C GLY A 127 12.88 15.67 8.18
N MET A 128 12.41 14.69 7.41
CA MET A 128 13.01 14.33 6.12
C MET A 128 12.91 15.49 5.10
N VAL A 129 11.75 16.15 5.02
CA VAL A 129 11.52 17.30 4.13
C VAL A 129 12.41 18.48 4.51
N ALA A 130 12.54 18.78 5.81
CA ALA A 130 13.38 19.87 6.30
C ALA A 130 14.85 19.65 5.93
N LYS A 131 15.38 18.44 6.11
CA LYS A 131 16.76 18.10 5.72
C LYS A 131 17.01 18.30 4.22
N PHE A 132 16.07 17.85 3.38
CA PHE A 132 16.15 18.01 1.92
C PHE A 132 16.14 19.48 1.48
N LEU A 133 15.32 20.32 2.12
CA LEU A 133 15.28 21.76 1.86
C LEU A 133 16.62 22.43 2.18
N VAL A 134 17.17 22.14 3.36
CA VAL A 134 18.45 22.73 3.82
C VAL A 134 19.65 22.18 3.04
N GLY A 135 19.57 20.95 2.51
CA GLY A 135 20.63 20.32 1.73
C GLY A 135 21.68 19.60 2.56
N GLU A 136 21.32 19.18 3.79
CA GLU A 136 22.21 18.43 4.66
C GLU A 136 22.00 16.92 4.49
N GLN A 137 22.86 16.31 3.67
CA GLN A 137 23.20 14.91 3.87
C GLN A 137 24.48 14.84 4.69
N GLY A 138 24.43 14.11 5.79
CA GLY A 138 25.46 14.08 6.83
C GLY A 138 26.87 13.99 6.26
N LYS A 139 27.72 14.92 6.71
CA LYS A 139 29.16 14.69 6.78
C LYS A 139 29.33 13.43 7.64
N SER A 140 29.69 12.33 6.99
CA SER A 140 30.34 11.21 7.67
C SER A 140 31.79 11.55 7.93
#